data_AF-A0A0V0YG80-F1
#
_entry.id   AF-A0A0V0YG80-F1
#
_cell.length_a   1.000
_cell.length_b   1.000
_cell.length_c   1.000
_cell.angle_alpha   90.00
_cell.angle_beta   90.00
_cell.angle_gamma   90.00
#
_symmetry.space_group_name_H-M   'P 1'
#
loop_
_entity.id
_entity.type
_entity.pdbx_description
1 polymer ?
#
loop_
_entity_poly.entity_id
_entity_poly.type
_entity_poly.pdbx_seq_one_letter_code
_entity_poly.pdbx_strand_id
1 'polypeptide(L)'
;MIHPVDVPVLFAERRQYLTSEIVDSPSPLRRNAYGQCTSSTKLSRRVLPQVVLERGLALWGNLFKETSRFPVAIDERSEKDSQIRADRLIFPDPVEPPTKKSPLELKLADLHIERNSISHHTVDFNIVQRDKDKKLVVRRGQPFEISVSFYRDVDYEVDELKLVFEIGPQPTVANSTKVVIILPLQEGSNNRSAELWYAKVTKLEGKQLTIQINISPNCIVGRWNLKVVTYLKAAPRNEYLNSTSLISDVYVLFNPWNKNDMVFMPSEDVDEYVLNDVGKIWRGSHNALRPCYWSFGQFEDGILEAVMNVLSRSSLPFPLCSNPIMVVRAMADMVQSPEGYSILEGDWAADYFTGTAPTEFTGSSRILQQYTKTGRQISYGHCWVFAGVMTTILRCLGIPTRIVTCYQAAHDSDKFVAVDIHVERNGKLNKEGTQDKIWAFHVWNECWMKRPDLPSSYSGWQVVDATPQEKGDGITRVGPAPVRAIKEGRLDIAYDTTNVISEVNAYKCYWLEDEAGEEKLYWTLHKY
;
A
#
# COMPACT_ATOMS: atom_id res chain seq x y z
N MET A 1 -9.94 -26.01 9.88
CA MET A 1 -8.62 -25.77 10.51
C MET A 1 -8.28 -24.32 10.27
N ILE A 2 -8.09 -23.53 11.32
CA ILE A 2 -7.92 -22.07 11.28
C ILE A 2 -6.43 -21.76 11.07
N HIS A 3 -6.13 -20.80 10.18
CA HIS A 3 -4.77 -20.43 9.79
C HIS A 3 -4.14 -19.49 10.86
N PRO A 4 -2.82 -19.53 11.12
CA PRO A 4 -2.17 -18.80 12.24
C PRO A 4 -2.17 -17.27 12.15
N VAL A 5 -2.76 -16.69 11.11
CA VAL A 5 -2.92 -15.23 10.93
C VAL A 5 -4.30 -14.75 11.43
N ASP A 6 -5.21 -15.67 11.76
CA ASP A 6 -6.60 -15.34 12.13
C ASP A 6 -6.83 -15.20 13.66
N VAL A 7 -5.79 -15.36 14.49
CA VAL A 7 -5.93 -15.28 15.96
C VAL A 7 -6.14 -13.86 16.49
N PRO A 8 -5.64 -12.77 15.87
CA PRO A 8 -6.04 -11.41 16.27
C PRO A 8 -7.48 -11.07 15.87
N VAL A 9 -8.09 -11.79 14.91
CA VAL A 9 -9.43 -11.47 14.37
C VAL A 9 -10.56 -11.99 15.27
N LEU A 10 -10.30 -12.97 16.14
CA LEU A 10 -11.26 -13.43 17.15
C LEU A 10 -11.49 -12.43 18.30
N PHE A 11 -10.72 -11.34 18.36
CA PHE A 11 -10.84 -10.31 19.39
C PHE A 11 -11.46 -8.99 18.90
N ALA A 12 -11.88 -8.90 17.63
CA ALA A 12 -12.38 -7.66 17.04
C ALA A 12 -13.69 -7.82 16.25
N GLU A 13 -14.68 -8.53 16.79
CA GLU A 13 -16.07 -8.43 16.31
C GLU A 13 -16.99 -7.88 17.42
N ARG A 14 -17.06 -6.55 17.48
CA ARG A 14 -18.24 -5.82 17.92
C ARG A 14 -18.50 -4.69 16.93
N ARG A 15 -19.21 -4.99 15.86
CA ARG A 15 -20.01 -4.00 15.12
C ARG A 15 -21.46 -4.45 15.22
N GLN A 16 -22.19 -3.83 16.15
CA GLN A 16 -23.64 -3.89 16.15
C GLN A 16 -24.15 -2.84 15.17
N TYR A 17 -24.91 -3.31 14.19
CA TYR A 17 -25.82 -2.50 13.39
C TYR A 17 -26.79 -1.76 14.31
N LEU A 18 -26.75 -0.44 14.30
CA LEU A 18 -27.84 0.41 14.75
C LEU A 18 -28.56 0.89 13.50
N THR A 19 -29.64 0.20 13.14
CA THR A 19 -30.69 0.76 12.30
C THR A 19 -31.97 0.70 13.12
N SER A 20 -32.44 1.88 13.47
CA SER A 20 -33.75 2.17 14.02
C SER A 20 -34.85 1.70 13.07
N GLU A 21 -35.78 0.88 13.55
CA GLU A 21 -37.21 0.98 13.21
C GLU A 21 -38.04 0.12 14.16
N ILE A 22 -39.11 0.73 14.67
CA ILE A 22 -40.07 0.18 15.64
C ILE A 22 -41.17 -0.55 14.85
N VAL A 23 -41.41 -1.84 15.10
CA VAL A 23 -42.70 -2.50 14.85
C VAL A 23 -42.95 -3.62 15.87
N ASP A 24 -44.09 -3.54 16.56
CA ASP A 24 -44.67 -4.53 17.48
C ASP A 24 -45.18 -5.79 16.75
N SER A 25 -44.82 -6.99 17.22
CA SER A 25 -45.69 -8.18 17.37
C SER A 25 -44.91 -9.44 17.81
N PRO A 26 -45.52 -10.37 18.60
CA PRO A 26 -44.79 -11.43 19.29
C PRO A 26 -44.60 -12.67 18.40
N SER A 27 -43.35 -13.10 18.21
CA SER A 27 -43.00 -14.36 17.53
C SER A 27 -42.82 -15.53 18.52
N PRO A 28 -43.11 -16.79 18.12
CA PRO A 28 -43.33 -17.91 19.03
C PRO A 28 -42.03 -18.52 19.59
N LEU A 29 -42.11 -19.01 20.84
CA LEU A 29 -41.04 -19.70 21.57
C LEU A 29 -40.55 -20.96 20.81
N ARG A 30 -39.30 -20.98 20.37
CA ARG A 30 -38.63 -22.20 19.86
C ARG A 30 -38.27 -23.13 21.02
N ARG A 31 -38.76 -24.38 20.97
CA ARG A 31 -38.35 -25.48 21.86
C ARG A 31 -37.11 -26.17 21.30
N ASN A 32 -36.20 -26.62 22.18
CA ASN A 32 -35.10 -27.52 21.79
C ASN A 32 -35.56 -28.99 21.80
N ALA A 33 -34.71 -29.90 21.31
CA ALA A 33 -35.00 -31.32 21.10
C ALA A 33 -35.31 -32.15 22.37
N TYR A 34 -35.33 -31.53 23.56
CA TYR A 34 -35.68 -32.15 24.83
C TYR A 34 -36.87 -31.47 25.54
N GLY A 35 -37.60 -30.60 24.84
CA GLY A 35 -38.91 -30.12 25.30
C GLY A 35 -38.90 -29.13 26.47
N GLN A 36 -37.75 -28.54 26.83
CA GLN A 36 -37.67 -27.57 27.93
C GLN A 36 -37.77 -26.12 27.44
N CYS A 37 -38.73 -25.36 28.00
CA CYS A 37 -38.77 -23.90 27.87
C CYS A 37 -37.81 -23.28 28.89
N THR A 38 -36.86 -22.48 28.43
CA THR A 38 -36.01 -21.66 29.31
C THR A 38 -36.22 -20.18 28.98
N SER A 39 -36.68 -19.43 29.97
CA SER A 39 -36.61 -17.97 29.98
C SER A 39 -35.28 -17.53 30.63
N SER A 40 -34.88 -16.30 30.30
CA SER A 40 -33.75 -15.53 30.86
C SER A 40 -32.43 -15.57 30.08
N THR A 41 -32.16 -14.43 29.46
CA THR A 41 -30.93 -13.63 29.62
C THR A 41 -29.84 -14.25 30.51
N LYS A 42 -28.89 -14.93 29.87
CA LYS A 42 -27.46 -15.00 30.27
C LYS A 42 -26.67 -15.61 29.10
N LEU A 43 -26.01 -14.75 28.31
CA LEU A 43 -24.97 -15.19 27.38
C LEU A 43 -23.84 -15.87 28.17
N SER A 44 -23.77 -17.19 28.07
CA SER A 44 -22.65 -17.99 28.55
C SER A 44 -21.41 -17.67 27.71
N ARG A 45 -20.47 -16.92 28.29
CA ARG A 45 -19.08 -16.82 27.79
C ARG A 45 -18.46 -18.21 27.92
N ARG A 46 -18.34 -18.95 26.81
CA ARG A 46 -17.46 -20.12 26.74
C ARG A 46 -16.01 -19.64 26.71
N VAL A 47 -15.44 -19.46 27.89
CA VAL A 47 -13.98 -19.32 28.07
C VAL A 47 -13.39 -20.72 28.00
N LEU A 48 -12.52 -20.98 27.03
CA LEU A 48 -11.74 -22.22 26.98
C LEU A 48 -10.90 -22.31 28.27
N PRO A 49 -10.91 -23.45 29.00
CA PRO A 49 -10.08 -23.62 30.18
C PRO A 49 -8.61 -23.39 29.83
N GLN A 50 -7.88 -22.66 30.68
CA GLN A 50 -6.50 -22.26 30.44
C GLN A 50 -5.57 -23.46 30.14
N VAL A 51 -5.85 -24.62 30.75
CA VAL A 51 -5.14 -25.89 30.47
C VAL A 51 -5.31 -26.37 29.03
N VAL A 52 -6.47 -26.13 28.40
CA VAL A 52 -6.72 -26.48 26.98
C VAL A 52 -5.99 -25.51 26.07
N LEU A 53 -5.91 -24.23 26.45
CA LEU A 53 -5.13 -23.22 25.73
C LEU A 53 -3.63 -23.52 25.79
N GLU A 54 -3.10 -23.83 26.98
CA GLU A 54 -1.69 -24.17 27.20
C GLU A 54 -1.30 -25.49 26.53
N ARG A 55 -2.13 -26.54 26.63
CA ARG A 55 -1.91 -27.79 25.90
C ARG A 55 -2.05 -27.62 24.40
N GLY A 56 -3.00 -26.78 23.94
CA GLY A 56 -3.12 -26.40 22.54
C GLY A 56 -1.87 -25.71 22.04
N LEU A 57 -1.39 -24.67 22.73
CA LEU A 57 -0.16 -23.96 22.38
C LEU A 57 1.09 -24.85 22.45
N ALA A 58 1.16 -25.80 23.37
CA ALA A 58 2.26 -26.77 23.46
C ALA A 58 2.23 -27.80 22.31
N LEU A 59 1.05 -28.36 21.98
CA LEU A 59 0.88 -29.28 20.84
C LEU A 59 1.13 -28.58 19.51
N TRP A 60 0.60 -27.36 19.33
CA TRP A 60 0.83 -26.53 18.15
C TRP A 60 2.29 -26.07 18.06
N GLY A 61 2.90 -25.71 19.19
CA GLY A 61 4.32 -25.32 19.26
C GLY A 61 5.26 -26.48 18.92
N ASN A 62 4.92 -27.71 19.30
CA ASN A 62 5.69 -28.90 18.93
C ASN A 62 5.51 -29.27 17.45
N LEU A 63 4.29 -29.16 16.90
CA LEU A 63 4.02 -29.41 15.48
C LEU A 63 4.67 -28.35 14.56
N PHE A 64 4.76 -27.09 15.01
CA PHE A 64 5.47 -26.01 14.29
C PHE A 64 6.99 -26.16 14.35
N LYS A 65 7.53 -26.58 15.50
CA LYS A 65 8.96 -26.81 15.70
C LYS A 65 9.51 -27.95 14.85
N GLU A 66 8.69 -28.91 14.43
CA GLU A 66 9.12 -30.08 13.66
C GLU A 66 9.29 -29.82 12.14
N THR A 67 8.81 -28.70 11.59
CA THR A 67 8.89 -28.47 10.12
C THR A 67 9.32 -27.05 9.69
N SER A 68 9.17 -26.03 10.53
CA SER A 68 9.49 -24.64 10.19
C SER A 68 10.47 -24.01 11.17
N ARG A 69 11.59 -23.52 10.66
CA ARG A 69 12.68 -22.90 11.43
C ARG A 69 12.63 -21.39 11.30
N PHE A 70 12.80 -20.70 12.43
CA PHE A 70 12.79 -19.24 12.53
C PHE A 70 14.14 -18.73 13.05
N PRO A 71 14.54 -17.49 12.70
CA PRO A 71 15.71 -16.89 13.29
C PRO A 71 15.56 -16.73 14.81
N VAL A 72 16.63 -16.97 15.56
CA VAL A 72 16.70 -16.80 17.02
C VAL A 72 17.06 -15.34 17.34
N ALA A 73 16.45 -14.76 18.37
CA ALA A 73 16.75 -13.40 18.81
C ALA A 73 18.17 -13.29 19.37
N ILE A 74 18.86 -12.19 19.06
CA ILE A 74 20.26 -11.94 19.46
C ILE A 74 20.39 -11.85 21.00
N ASP A 75 19.36 -11.35 21.69
CA ASP A 75 19.37 -11.14 23.15
C ASP A 75 19.33 -12.46 23.96
N GLU A 76 19.13 -13.62 23.33
CA GLU A 76 19.05 -14.94 24.00
C GLU A 76 20.40 -15.68 24.11
N ARG A 77 21.58 -15.03 23.94
CA ARG A 77 22.84 -15.77 23.75
C ARG A 77 24.09 -15.38 24.56
N SER A 78 24.96 -16.40 24.68
CA SER A 78 26.27 -16.48 25.35
C SER A 78 27.44 -15.82 24.61
N GLU A 79 28.53 -15.49 25.34
CA GLU A 79 29.74 -14.77 24.87
C GLU A 79 30.42 -15.27 23.58
N LYS A 80 30.21 -16.53 23.16
CA LYS A 80 30.85 -17.12 21.95
C LYS A 80 30.35 -16.56 20.62
N ASP A 81 29.18 -15.91 20.59
CA ASP A 81 28.57 -15.36 19.35
C ASP A 81 28.86 -13.86 19.14
N SER A 82 29.66 -13.25 20.00
CA SER A 82 30.02 -11.81 20.00
C SER A 82 30.77 -11.31 18.74
N GLN A 83 31.19 -12.22 17.84
CA GLN A 83 31.87 -11.89 16.58
C GLN A 83 30.94 -11.86 15.36
N ILE A 84 29.66 -12.23 15.50
CA ILE A 84 28.69 -12.22 14.40
C ILE A 84 28.13 -10.81 14.25
N ARG A 85 28.18 -10.25 13.03
CA ARG A 85 27.59 -8.93 12.77
C ARG A 85 26.08 -8.94 13.08
N ALA A 86 25.59 -7.85 13.68
CA ALA A 86 24.21 -7.71 14.18
C ALA A 86 23.12 -7.79 13.08
N ASP A 87 23.50 -7.71 11.81
CA ASP A 87 22.65 -7.73 10.62
C ASP A 87 22.38 -9.15 10.08
N ARG A 88 23.00 -10.19 10.65
CA ARG A 88 22.82 -11.58 10.24
C ARG A 88 21.73 -12.29 11.03
N LEU A 89 20.90 -13.03 10.30
CA LEU A 89 19.88 -13.91 10.87
C LEU A 89 20.51 -15.25 11.24
N ILE A 90 20.33 -15.70 12.47
CA ILE A 90 20.90 -16.94 12.99
C ILE A 90 19.78 -17.94 13.24
N PHE A 91 19.96 -19.18 12.78
CA PHE A 91 18.99 -20.26 12.93
C PHE A 91 19.40 -21.21 14.06
N PRO A 92 18.45 -21.94 14.66
CA PRO A 92 18.73 -22.87 15.77
C PRO A 92 19.59 -24.05 15.31
N ASP A 93 20.32 -24.69 16.22
CA ASP A 93 21.08 -25.90 15.87
C ASP A 93 20.16 -27.06 15.44
N PRO A 94 20.62 -27.94 14.53
CA PRO A 94 19.86 -29.10 14.11
C PRO A 94 19.70 -30.07 15.27
N VAL A 95 18.55 -30.77 15.32
CA VAL A 95 18.25 -31.76 16.38
C VAL A 95 19.19 -32.96 16.30
N GLU A 96 19.55 -33.36 15.08
CA GLU A 96 20.50 -34.44 14.80
C GLU A 96 21.73 -33.91 14.08
N PRO A 97 22.90 -34.59 14.18
CA PRO A 97 24.07 -34.20 13.41
C PRO A 97 23.77 -34.15 11.90
N PRO A 98 24.15 -33.06 11.21
CA PRO A 98 23.81 -32.89 9.80
C PRO A 98 24.56 -33.92 8.94
N THR A 99 23.83 -34.69 8.13
CA THR A 99 24.41 -35.70 7.24
C THR A 99 23.94 -35.49 5.80
N LYS A 100 24.61 -36.14 4.82
CA LYS A 100 24.13 -36.16 3.42
C LYS A 100 22.78 -36.85 3.23
N LYS A 101 22.25 -37.51 4.28
CA LYS A 101 20.94 -38.17 4.28
C LYS A 101 19.83 -37.32 4.88
N SER A 102 20.15 -36.11 5.36
CA SER A 102 19.16 -35.11 5.80
C SER A 102 19.20 -33.89 4.88
N PRO A 103 18.06 -33.20 4.67
CA PRO A 103 18.04 -31.93 3.93
C PRO A 103 19.02 -30.91 4.51
N LEU A 104 19.39 -29.94 3.67
CA LEU A 104 20.19 -28.82 4.14
C LEU A 104 19.46 -28.06 5.26
N GLU A 105 20.23 -27.63 6.24
CA GLU A 105 19.70 -26.95 7.41
C GLU A 105 20.40 -25.61 7.55
N LEU A 106 19.61 -24.53 7.52
CA LEU A 106 20.12 -23.17 7.50
C LEU A 106 20.79 -22.85 8.84
N LYS A 107 21.96 -22.23 8.81
CA LYS A 107 22.72 -21.78 9.97
C LYS A 107 22.68 -20.26 10.09
N LEU A 108 23.00 -19.57 8.99
CA LEU A 108 22.97 -18.10 8.91
C LEU A 108 22.34 -17.66 7.59
N ALA A 109 21.65 -16.52 7.62
CA ALA A 109 21.28 -15.77 6.43
C ALA A 109 21.68 -14.29 6.57
N ASP A 110 22.22 -13.74 5.49
CA ASP A 110 22.62 -12.35 5.37
C ASP A 110 21.91 -11.78 4.14
N LEU A 111 21.07 -10.77 4.36
CA LEU A 111 20.28 -10.14 3.31
C LEU A 111 21.01 -8.99 2.63
N HIS A 112 22.27 -8.72 2.99
CA HIS A 112 23.09 -7.62 2.47
C HIS A 112 22.34 -6.28 2.43
N ILE A 113 21.59 -5.98 3.50
CA ILE A 113 20.59 -4.90 3.55
C ILE A 113 21.19 -3.55 3.15
N GLU A 114 22.34 -3.18 3.70
CA GLU A 114 23.03 -1.93 3.37
C GLU A 114 23.39 -1.84 1.89
N ARG A 115 24.12 -2.82 1.35
CA ARG A 115 24.55 -2.83 -0.06
C ARG A 115 23.36 -2.83 -1.02
N ASN A 116 22.36 -3.67 -0.74
CA ASN A 116 21.17 -3.76 -1.58
C ASN A 116 20.40 -2.44 -1.53
N SER A 117 20.16 -1.88 -0.34
CA SER A 117 19.39 -0.64 -0.20
C SER A 117 20.03 0.57 -0.89
N ILE A 118 21.36 0.69 -0.87
CA ILE A 118 22.07 1.72 -1.64
C ILE A 118 21.79 1.55 -3.13
N SER A 119 21.98 0.35 -3.67
CA SER A 119 21.77 0.09 -5.11
C SER A 119 20.32 0.27 -5.55
N HIS A 120 19.36 0.07 -4.65
CA HIS A 120 17.94 0.17 -4.92
C HIS A 120 17.35 1.54 -4.59
N HIS A 121 18.14 2.53 -4.15
CA HIS A 121 17.65 3.84 -3.73
C HIS A 121 16.58 3.72 -2.63
N THR A 122 16.89 2.90 -1.62
CA THR A 122 16.02 2.62 -0.46
C THR A 122 16.78 2.71 0.87
N VAL A 123 18.01 3.22 0.86
CA VAL A 123 18.86 3.34 2.06
C VAL A 123 18.26 4.27 3.13
N ASP A 124 17.49 5.29 2.71
CA ASP A 124 16.93 6.29 3.62
C ASP A 124 15.75 5.78 4.44
N PHE A 125 15.09 4.68 4.02
CA PHE A 125 13.99 4.11 4.79
C PHE A 125 14.46 3.71 6.19
N ASN A 126 13.79 4.23 7.21
CA ASN A 126 14.13 3.93 8.61
C ASN A 126 14.27 2.42 8.87
N ILE A 127 13.38 1.60 8.33
CA ILE A 127 13.36 0.14 8.52
C ILE A 127 14.65 -0.58 8.06
N VAL A 128 15.41 0.03 7.14
CA VAL A 128 16.71 -0.48 6.65
C VAL A 128 17.83 -0.11 7.62
N GLN A 129 17.67 1.00 8.35
CA GLN A 129 18.68 1.58 9.22
C GLN A 129 18.57 1.16 10.70
N ARG A 130 17.43 0.59 11.15
CA ARG A 130 17.19 0.20 12.56
C ARG A 130 18.28 -0.67 13.17
N ASP A 131 18.61 -0.50 14.44
CA ASP A 131 19.61 -1.37 15.09
C ASP A 131 19.14 -2.82 15.24
N LYS A 132 17.83 -3.03 15.41
CA LYS A 132 17.18 -4.34 15.53
C LYS A 132 16.08 -4.49 14.48
N ASP A 133 15.86 -5.72 14.04
CA ASP A 133 14.80 -6.09 13.09
C ASP A 133 14.85 -5.32 11.75
N LYS A 134 16.05 -5.08 11.22
CA LYS A 134 16.23 -4.51 9.88
C LYS A 134 15.48 -5.33 8.83
N LYS A 135 14.78 -4.66 7.93
CA LYS A 135 14.11 -5.30 6.78
C LYS A 135 14.72 -4.85 5.48
N LEU A 136 14.78 -5.78 4.54
CA LEU A 136 15.23 -5.50 3.19
C LEU A 136 14.11 -4.80 2.42
N VAL A 137 14.43 -3.63 1.83
CA VAL A 137 13.54 -2.89 0.93
C VAL A 137 14.20 -2.81 -0.43
N VAL A 138 13.53 -3.33 -1.45
CA VAL A 138 14.03 -3.40 -2.83
C VAL A 138 12.98 -2.87 -3.81
N ARG A 139 13.42 -2.52 -5.00
CA ARG A 139 12.55 -2.08 -6.11
C ARG A 139 12.47 -3.18 -7.16
N ARG A 140 11.27 -3.46 -7.67
CA ARG A 140 11.02 -4.50 -8.66
C ARG A 140 11.81 -4.29 -9.96
N GLY A 141 12.03 -5.34 -10.73
CA GLY A 141 12.81 -5.27 -11.97
C GLY A 141 14.33 -5.12 -11.80
N GLN A 142 14.83 -5.01 -10.56
CA GLN A 142 16.25 -4.89 -10.26
C GLN A 142 16.71 -6.08 -9.38
N PRO A 143 17.84 -6.72 -9.70
CA PRO A 143 18.37 -7.81 -8.88
C PRO A 143 18.95 -7.32 -7.55
N PHE A 144 18.84 -8.17 -6.53
CA PHE A 144 19.50 -8.01 -5.23
C PHE A 144 20.24 -9.30 -4.85
N GLU A 145 21.13 -9.23 -3.86
CA GLU A 145 21.97 -10.38 -3.44
C GLU A 145 21.67 -10.78 -1.99
N ILE A 146 21.68 -12.08 -1.71
CA ILE A 146 21.64 -12.63 -0.35
C ILE A 146 22.73 -13.69 -0.19
N SER A 147 23.17 -13.93 1.04
CA SER A 147 24.04 -15.06 1.37
C SER A 147 23.37 -15.95 2.41
N VAL A 148 23.45 -17.26 2.20
CA VAL A 148 22.98 -18.27 3.16
C VAL A 148 24.08 -19.25 3.47
N SER A 149 24.14 -19.72 4.71
CA SER A 149 25.07 -20.77 5.13
C SER A 149 24.33 -21.90 5.81
N PHE A 150 24.85 -23.12 5.67
CA PHE A 150 24.25 -24.34 6.19
C PHE A 150 25.15 -25.03 7.22
N TYR A 151 24.59 -25.99 7.95
CA TYR A 151 25.35 -26.79 8.93
C TYR A 151 26.29 -27.83 8.27
N ARG A 152 26.00 -28.23 7.03
CA ARG A 152 26.86 -29.10 6.20
C ARG A 152 27.11 -28.49 4.82
N ASP A 153 28.07 -29.05 4.10
CA ASP A 153 28.41 -28.63 2.74
C ASP A 153 27.23 -28.87 1.80
N VAL A 154 27.08 -27.96 0.84
CA VAL A 154 26.08 -28.02 -0.22
C VAL A 154 26.57 -28.97 -1.31
N ASP A 155 25.79 -30.00 -1.61
CA ASP A 155 26.12 -30.99 -2.63
C ASP A 155 25.07 -30.91 -3.74
N TYR A 156 25.44 -30.34 -4.89
CA TYR A 156 24.50 -30.10 -5.98
C TYR A 156 23.97 -31.40 -6.61
N GLU A 157 24.59 -32.56 -6.40
CA GLU A 157 24.08 -33.86 -6.87
C GLU A 157 22.97 -34.41 -5.98
N VAL A 158 23.00 -34.06 -4.69
CA VAL A 158 22.10 -34.60 -3.67
C VAL A 158 21.01 -33.58 -3.27
N ASP A 159 21.35 -32.30 -3.26
CA ASP A 159 20.53 -31.24 -2.68
C ASP A 159 19.69 -30.50 -3.72
N GLU A 160 18.48 -30.12 -3.32
CA GLU A 160 17.62 -29.18 -4.05
C GLU A 160 17.24 -28.04 -3.11
N LEU A 161 17.44 -26.80 -3.56
CA LEU A 161 17.05 -25.60 -2.81
C LEU A 161 15.99 -24.83 -3.58
N LYS A 162 14.96 -24.37 -2.86
CA LYS A 162 13.92 -23.49 -3.37
C LYS A 162 13.89 -22.19 -2.58
N LEU A 163 13.80 -21.08 -3.29
CA LEU A 163 13.37 -19.80 -2.72
C LEU A 163 11.85 -19.69 -2.93
N VAL A 164 11.13 -19.44 -1.84
CA VAL A 164 9.68 -19.28 -1.87
C VAL A 164 9.34 -17.89 -1.37
N PHE A 165 8.69 -17.09 -2.22
CA PHE A 165 8.16 -15.78 -1.89
C PHE A 165 6.64 -15.86 -1.81
N GLU A 166 6.06 -15.36 -0.73
CA GLU A 166 4.60 -15.37 -0.53
C GLU A 166 4.11 -13.99 -0.09
N ILE A 167 2.93 -13.58 -0.58
CA ILE A 167 2.27 -12.34 -0.21
C ILE A 167 0.77 -12.55 -0.06
N GLY A 168 0.17 -11.85 0.91
CA GLY A 168 -1.27 -11.92 1.19
C GLY A 168 -1.69 -13.16 1.98
N PRO A 169 -2.99 -13.27 2.30
CA PRO A 169 -3.50 -14.29 3.22
C PRO A 169 -3.56 -15.70 2.61
N GLN A 170 -3.74 -15.81 1.30
CA GLN A 170 -3.86 -17.08 0.57
C GLN A 170 -2.98 -17.05 -0.69
N PRO A 171 -1.66 -17.22 -0.54
CA PRO A 171 -0.71 -17.07 -1.63
C PRO A 171 -0.80 -18.25 -2.62
N THR A 172 -0.95 -17.95 -3.91
CA THR A 172 -1.02 -18.96 -4.99
C THR A 172 -0.14 -18.57 -6.17
N VAL A 173 0.36 -19.58 -6.88
CA VAL A 173 1.20 -19.36 -8.07
C VAL A 173 0.36 -18.77 -9.21
N ALA A 174 -0.89 -19.22 -9.38
CA ALA A 174 -1.80 -18.73 -10.41
C ALA A 174 -2.06 -17.22 -10.30
N ASN A 175 -2.18 -16.70 -9.08
CA ASN A 175 -2.41 -15.28 -8.84
C ASN A 175 -1.12 -14.46 -8.72
N SER A 176 0.04 -15.08 -8.96
CA SER A 176 1.36 -14.47 -8.74
C SER A 176 1.60 -13.97 -7.31
N THR A 177 0.80 -14.41 -6.33
CA THR A 177 0.98 -14.12 -4.90
C THR A 177 1.89 -15.14 -4.20
N LYS A 178 2.32 -16.17 -4.93
CA LYS A 178 3.38 -17.12 -4.55
C LYS A 178 4.35 -17.30 -5.71
N VAL A 179 5.64 -17.13 -5.45
CA VAL A 179 6.71 -17.40 -6.41
C VAL A 179 7.63 -18.47 -5.83
N VAL A 180 7.84 -19.56 -6.58
CA VAL A 180 8.74 -20.66 -6.20
C VAL A 180 9.85 -20.74 -7.23
N ILE A 181 11.08 -20.50 -6.79
CA ILE A 181 12.28 -20.58 -7.64
C ILE A 181 13.09 -21.78 -7.18
N ILE A 182 13.20 -22.80 -8.04
CA ILE A 182 14.17 -23.88 -7.86
C ILE A 182 15.54 -23.33 -8.24
N LEU A 183 16.46 -23.29 -7.29
CA LEU A 183 17.79 -22.70 -7.46
C LEU A 183 18.76 -23.74 -8.06
N PRO A 184 19.33 -23.49 -9.25
CA PRO A 184 20.47 -24.25 -9.72
C PRO A 184 21.66 -23.99 -8.79
N LEU A 185 22.15 -25.02 -8.12
CA LEU A 185 23.21 -24.89 -7.10
C LEU A 185 24.62 -24.75 -7.68
N GLN A 186 24.78 -25.01 -8.98
CA GLN A 186 26.03 -24.74 -9.69
C GLN A 186 26.19 -23.24 -9.95
N GLU A 187 27.41 -22.73 -9.78
CA GLU A 187 27.76 -21.37 -10.19
C GLU A 187 27.56 -21.22 -11.70
N GLY A 188 26.93 -20.12 -12.13
CA GLY A 188 26.75 -19.90 -13.55
C GLY A 188 25.99 -18.63 -13.92
N SER A 189 26.06 -18.30 -15.21
CA SER A 189 25.25 -17.25 -15.83
C SER A 189 23.88 -17.81 -16.21
N ASN A 190 22.81 -17.11 -15.84
CA ASN A 190 21.45 -17.47 -16.25
C ASN A 190 21.04 -16.58 -17.43
N ASN A 191 20.78 -17.18 -18.61
CA ASN A 191 20.32 -16.47 -19.82
C ASN A 191 18.81 -16.19 -19.81
N ARG A 192 18.19 -16.12 -18.62
CA ARG A 192 16.75 -15.85 -18.49
C ARG A 192 16.47 -14.37 -18.70
N SER A 193 15.32 -14.05 -19.31
CA SER A 193 14.89 -12.66 -19.50
C SER A 193 14.88 -11.90 -18.17
N ALA A 194 15.41 -10.67 -18.17
CA ALA A 194 15.39 -9.77 -17.02
C ALA A 194 13.95 -9.46 -16.54
N GLU A 195 12.94 -9.77 -17.35
CA GLU A 195 11.52 -9.57 -17.06
C GLU A 195 10.90 -10.63 -16.13
N LEU A 196 11.61 -11.75 -15.89
CA LEU A 196 11.08 -12.88 -15.12
C LEU A 196 11.75 -13.00 -13.75
N TRP A 197 11.02 -13.59 -12.80
CA TRP A 197 11.62 -14.03 -11.56
C TRP A 197 12.63 -15.16 -11.81
N TYR A 198 13.85 -14.99 -11.33
CA TYR A 198 14.85 -16.05 -11.30
C TYR A 198 15.87 -15.79 -10.21
N ALA A 199 16.64 -16.82 -9.87
CA ALA A 199 17.80 -16.70 -9.00
C ALA A 199 18.97 -17.50 -9.60
N LYS A 200 20.19 -17.10 -9.26
CA LYS A 200 21.41 -17.82 -9.62
C LYS A 200 22.39 -17.79 -8.46
N VAL A 201 23.18 -18.85 -8.33
CA VAL A 201 24.32 -18.88 -7.42
C VAL A 201 25.46 -18.11 -8.07
N THR A 202 25.92 -17.05 -7.40
CA THR A 202 27.09 -16.27 -7.80
C THR A 202 28.37 -16.78 -7.17
N LYS A 203 28.26 -17.48 -6.02
CA LYS A 203 29.39 -18.04 -5.30
C LYS A 203 28.96 -19.22 -4.43
N LEU A 204 29.71 -20.31 -4.44
CA LEU A 204 29.56 -21.48 -3.57
C LEU A 204 30.89 -21.80 -2.88
N GLU A 205 30.92 -21.70 -1.55
CA GLU A 205 32.09 -21.99 -0.71
C GLU A 205 31.72 -23.01 0.38
N GLY A 206 31.78 -24.30 0.02
CA GLY A 206 31.47 -25.41 0.92
C GLY A 206 30.05 -25.35 1.47
N LYS A 207 29.88 -24.69 2.62
CA LYS A 207 28.60 -24.52 3.33
C LYS A 207 27.85 -23.24 2.98
N GLN A 208 28.46 -22.32 2.24
CA GLN A 208 27.91 -21.00 1.99
C GLN A 208 27.56 -20.80 0.52
N LEU A 209 26.37 -20.23 0.29
CA LEU A 209 25.90 -19.79 -1.02
C LEU A 209 25.71 -18.27 -1.01
N THR A 210 26.19 -17.62 -2.06
CA THR A 210 25.76 -16.26 -2.42
C THR A 210 24.84 -16.36 -3.63
N ILE A 211 23.67 -15.74 -3.53
CA ILE A 211 22.56 -15.90 -4.45
C ILE A 211 22.13 -14.51 -4.93
N GLN A 212 22.19 -14.29 -6.24
CA GLN A 212 21.57 -13.13 -6.87
C GLN A 212 20.14 -13.48 -7.27
N ILE A 213 19.18 -12.66 -6.85
CA ILE A 213 17.75 -12.84 -7.07
C ILE A 213 17.26 -11.70 -7.95
N ASN A 214 16.68 -12.03 -9.10
CA ASN A 214 16.00 -11.08 -9.97
C ASN A 214 14.49 -11.08 -9.70
N ILE A 215 13.94 -9.89 -9.46
CA ILE A 215 12.50 -9.68 -9.31
C ILE A 215 11.94 -9.18 -10.64
N SER A 216 10.82 -9.73 -11.10
CA SER A 216 10.14 -9.22 -12.30
C SER A 216 9.75 -7.73 -12.17
N PRO A 217 9.86 -6.90 -13.22
CA PRO A 217 9.35 -5.53 -13.21
C PRO A 217 7.82 -5.46 -13.05
N ASN A 218 7.11 -6.57 -13.26
CA ASN A 218 5.66 -6.67 -13.03
C ASN A 218 5.32 -7.29 -11.66
N CYS A 219 6.30 -7.41 -10.75
CA CYS A 219 6.06 -7.93 -9.42
C CYS A 219 5.01 -7.10 -8.66
N ILE A 220 4.18 -7.80 -7.89
CA ILE A 220 3.27 -7.18 -6.93
C ILE A 220 4.07 -6.35 -5.93
N VAL A 221 3.69 -5.10 -5.73
CA VAL A 221 4.25 -4.21 -4.71
C VAL A 221 3.63 -4.55 -3.36
N GLY A 222 4.46 -4.66 -2.33
CA GLY A 222 3.99 -5.07 -1.01
C GLY A 222 5.07 -5.71 -0.14
N ARG A 223 4.63 -6.18 1.02
CA ARG A 223 5.45 -6.96 1.97
C ARG A 223 5.38 -8.45 1.61
N TRP A 224 6.49 -8.98 1.10
CA TRP A 224 6.64 -10.39 0.76
C TRP A 224 7.37 -11.13 1.87
N ASN A 225 7.00 -12.37 2.12
CA ASN A 225 7.72 -13.25 3.01
C ASN A 225 8.67 -14.16 2.22
N LEU A 226 9.95 -14.18 2.59
CA LEU A 226 10.97 -15.02 1.96
C LEU A 226 11.26 -16.26 2.81
N LYS A 227 11.15 -17.44 2.18
CA LYS A 227 11.50 -18.73 2.76
C LYS A 227 12.55 -19.43 1.92
N VAL A 228 13.44 -20.16 2.59
CA VAL A 228 14.33 -21.14 1.98
C VAL A 228 13.79 -22.53 2.31
N VAL A 229 13.53 -23.33 1.27
CA VAL A 229 13.06 -24.70 1.43
C VAL A 229 14.03 -25.65 0.75
N THR A 230 14.51 -26.64 1.47
CA THR A 230 15.53 -27.57 0.97
C THR A 230 15.05 -29.01 1.05
N TYR A 231 15.45 -29.81 0.05
CA TYR A 231 15.09 -31.21 -0.11
C TYR A 231 16.31 -32.03 -0.49
N LEU A 232 16.22 -33.34 -0.30
CA LEU A 232 17.08 -34.32 -0.97
C LEU A 232 16.41 -34.74 -2.28
N LYS A 233 17.15 -34.69 -3.39
CA LYS A 233 16.63 -35.06 -4.73
C LYS A 233 16.12 -36.51 -4.80
N ALA A 234 16.77 -37.42 -4.07
CA ALA A 234 16.43 -38.84 -4.05
C ALA A 234 15.27 -39.17 -3.10
N ALA A 235 14.86 -38.24 -2.23
CA ALA A 235 13.75 -38.47 -1.31
C ALA A 235 12.40 -38.34 -2.04
N PRO A 236 11.37 -39.11 -1.64
CA PRO A 236 10.01 -38.85 -2.09
C PRO A 236 9.65 -37.39 -1.81
N ARG A 237 8.97 -36.71 -2.74
CA ARG A 237 8.45 -35.36 -2.52
C ARG A 237 7.34 -35.40 -1.45
N ASN A 238 7.75 -35.40 -0.19
CA ASN A 238 6.91 -35.38 0.98
C ASN A 238 7.25 -34.14 1.82
N GLU A 239 6.23 -33.39 2.25
CA GLU A 239 6.41 -32.16 3.03
C GLU A 239 7.09 -32.41 4.39
N TYR A 240 6.92 -33.60 4.96
CA TYR A 240 7.57 -33.98 6.23
C TYR A 240 9.06 -34.32 6.11
N LEU A 241 9.62 -34.35 4.88
CA LEU A 241 11.02 -34.67 4.62
C LEU A 241 11.81 -33.48 4.07
N ASN A 242 11.29 -32.26 4.26
CA ASN A 242 11.96 -31.02 3.87
C ASN A 242 12.42 -30.21 5.09
N SER A 243 13.35 -29.30 4.87
CA SER A 243 13.63 -28.24 5.85
C SER A 243 13.09 -26.93 5.30
N THR A 244 12.20 -26.27 6.04
CA THR A 244 11.67 -24.95 5.71
C THR A 244 12.19 -23.93 6.71
N SER A 245 12.86 -22.89 6.23
CA SER A 245 13.38 -21.80 7.05
C SER A 245 12.77 -20.47 6.64
N LEU A 246 12.11 -19.79 7.57
CA LEU A 246 11.63 -18.42 7.38
C LEU A 246 12.82 -17.47 7.47
N ILE A 247 13.10 -16.70 6.43
CA ILE A 247 14.22 -15.76 6.44
C ILE A 247 13.78 -14.44 7.05
N SER A 248 13.06 -13.65 6.27
CA SER A 248 12.57 -12.33 6.68
C SER A 248 11.50 -11.87 5.71
N ASP A 249 10.85 -10.77 6.07
CA ASP A 249 10.04 -10.02 5.14
C ASP A 249 10.93 -9.15 4.23
N VAL A 250 10.56 -9.11 2.96
CA VAL A 250 11.18 -8.29 1.90
C VAL A 250 10.11 -7.36 1.36
N TYR A 251 10.35 -6.06 1.45
CA TYR A 251 9.46 -5.04 0.90
C TYR A 251 9.84 -4.77 -0.54
N VAL A 252 8.88 -4.96 -1.45
CA VAL A 252 9.07 -4.72 -2.89
C VAL A 252 8.28 -3.48 -3.29
N LEU A 253 8.98 -2.49 -3.85
CA LEU A 253 8.43 -1.22 -4.31
C LEU A 253 8.41 -1.11 -5.84
N PHE A 254 7.70 -0.12 -6.37
CA PHE A 254 7.80 0.30 -7.76
C PHE A 254 9.21 0.85 -8.07
N ASN A 255 9.63 0.74 -9.33
CA ASN A 255 10.98 1.12 -9.76
C ASN A 255 10.99 2.16 -10.88
N PRO A 256 11.08 3.46 -10.56
CA PRO A 256 11.11 4.51 -11.56
C PRO A 256 12.43 4.63 -12.32
N TRP A 257 13.49 3.92 -11.88
CA TRP A 257 14.78 3.83 -12.58
C TRP A 257 14.84 2.64 -13.58
N ASN A 258 13.86 1.73 -13.55
CA ASN A 258 13.86 0.56 -14.42
C ASN A 258 13.00 0.78 -15.67
N LYS A 259 13.60 0.75 -16.87
CA LYS A 259 12.93 0.97 -18.16
C LYS A 259 11.72 0.07 -18.44
N ASN A 260 11.73 -1.13 -17.87
CA ASN A 260 10.68 -2.13 -18.06
C ASN A 260 9.54 -1.97 -17.03
N ASP A 261 9.70 -1.11 -16.02
CA ASP A 261 8.61 -0.74 -15.11
C ASP A 261 7.63 0.22 -15.81
N MET A 262 6.36 0.17 -15.41
CA MET A 262 5.33 1.11 -15.83
C MET A 262 5.56 2.51 -15.27
N VAL A 263 6.23 2.65 -14.12
CA VAL A 263 6.52 3.96 -13.53
C VAL A 263 7.90 4.52 -13.92
N PHE A 264 8.57 3.90 -14.91
CA PHE A 264 9.86 4.38 -15.40
C PHE A 264 9.79 5.85 -15.79
N MET A 265 10.63 6.68 -15.18
CA MET A 265 10.75 8.09 -15.50
C MET A 265 12.12 8.35 -16.13
N PRO A 266 12.18 8.73 -17.42
CA PRO A 266 13.45 8.99 -18.09
C PRO A 266 14.09 10.33 -17.67
N SER A 267 13.42 11.15 -16.85
CA SER A 267 13.94 12.45 -16.40
C SER A 267 15.02 12.29 -15.33
N GLU A 268 15.97 13.23 -15.30
CA GLU A 268 16.91 13.38 -14.20
C GLU A 268 16.23 13.84 -12.90
N ASP A 269 15.01 14.41 -12.99
CA ASP A 269 14.22 14.88 -11.84
C ASP A 269 13.52 13.75 -11.06
N VAL A 270 13.80 12.48 -11.36
CA VAL A 270 13.18 11.34 -10.66
C VAL A 270 13.37 11.43 -9.14
N ASP A 271 14.51 11.96 -8.70
CA ASP A 271 14.83 12.14 -7.29
C ASP A 271 13.88 13.15 -6.63
N GLU A 272 13.53 14.26 -7.30
CA GLU A 272 12.54 15.23 -6.79
C GLU A 272 11.17 14.58 -6.57
N TYR A 273 10.77 13.68 -7.46
CA TYR A 273 9.42 13.10 -7.44
C TYR A 273 9.31 11.82 -6.62
N VAL A 274 10.41 11.29 -6.10
CA VAL A 274 10.45 10.01 -5.36
C VAL A 274 11.24 10.13 -4.05
N LEU A 275 12.44 10.72 -4.10
CA LEU A 275 13.39 10.77 -2.98
C LEU A 275 13.31 12.07 -2.17
N ASN A 276 12.83 13.19 -2.73
CA ASN A 276 12.62 14.39 -1.92
C ASN A 276 11.46 14.16 -0.94
N ASP A 277 11.72 14.29 0.36
CA ASP A 277 10.78 14.02 1.44
C ASP A 277 10.18 15.29 2.05
N VAL A 278 10.49 16.44 1.47
CA VAL A 278 9.88 17.74 1.78
C VAL A 278 9.39 18.40 0.50
N GLY A 279 8.35 19.23 0.62
CA GLY A 279 7.74 19.86 -0.52
C GLY A 279 7.10 21.19 -0.21
N LYS A 280 6.55 21.80 -1.26
CA LYS A 280 5.84 23.06 -1.20
C LYS A 280 4.48 22.90 -1.87
N ILE A 281 3.44 23.28 -1.17
CA ILE A 281 2.06 23.32 -1.66
C ILE A 281 1.63 24.77 -1.75
N TRP A 282 1.21 25.20 -2.93
CA TRP A 282 0.71 26.56 -3.13
C TRP A 282 -0.75 26.65 -2.69
N ARG A 283 -1.07 27.68 -1.91
CA ARG A 283 -2.43 28.01 -1.45
C ARG A 283 -2.71 29.50 -1.75
N GLY A 284 -3.79 30.04 -1.20
CA GLY A 284 -4.16 31.45 -1.36
C GLY A 284 -5.01 31.67 -2.61
N SER A 285 -4.81 32.78 -3.30
CA SER A 285 -5.50 33.10 -4.56
C SER A 285 -4.50 33.30 -5.68
N HIS A 286 -4.96 33.28 -6.94
CA HIS A 286 -4.12 33.49 -8.13
C HIS A 286 -3.28 34.79 -8.08
N ASN A 287 -3.76 35.82 -7.37
CA ASN A 287 -3.08 37.11 -7.19
C ASN A 287 -2.39 37.29 -5.83
N ALA A 288 -2.52 36.32 -4.92
CA ALA A 288 -1.89 36.35 -3.60
C ALA A 288 -1.48 34.92 -3.20
N LEU A 289 -0.43 34.42 -3.88
CA LEU A 289 0.10 33.08 -3.69
C LEU A 289 0.67 32.92 -2.27
N ARG A 290 0.28 31.86 -1.57
CA ARG A 290 0.78 31.55 -0.22
C ARG A 290 1.47 30.18 -0.21
N PRO A 291 2.79 30.10 0.05
CA PRO A 291 3.45 28.80 0.18
C PRO A 291 3.07 28.12 1.50
N CYS A 292 2.86 26.82 1.43
CA CYS A 292 2.77 25.90 2.57
C CYS A 292 3.88 24.86 2.42
N TYR A 293 4.85 24.86 3.32
CA TYR A 293 5.88 23.82 3.33
C TYR A 293 5.31 22.56 3.98
N TRP A 294 5.62 21.40 3.41
CA TRP A 294 5.06 20.12 3.83
C TRP A 294 6.15 19.08 3.98
N SER A 295 6.22 18.42 5.14
CA SER A 295 7.05 17.23 5.32
C SER A 295 6.29 16.01 4.80
N PHE A 296 6.70 15.46 3.66
CA PHE A 296 6.16 14.19 3.18
C PHE A 296 6.63 13.04 4.07
N GLY A 297 7.92 13.01 4.43
CA GLY A 297 8.49 12.08 5.41
C GLY A 297 8.33 10.60 5.05
N GLN A 298 8.32 10.24 3.75
CA GLN A 298 8.06 8.86 3.30
C GLN A 298 9.08 7.83 3.81
N PHE A 299 10.23 8.28 4.32
CA PHE A 299 11.30 7.44 4.87
C PHE A 299 11.35 7.41 6.40
N GLU A 300 10.52 8.21 7.08
CA GLU A 300 10.47 8.25 8.54
C GLU A 300 10.03 6.91 9.16
N ASP A 301 10.30 6.77 10.45
CA ASP A 301 9.97 5.56 11.21
C ASP A 301 8.48 5.19 11.10
N GLY A 302 8.23 3.91 10.79
CA GLY A 302 6.89 3.33 10.69
C GLY A 302 6.09 3.73 9.45
N ILE A 303 6.59 4.63 8.59
CA ILE A 303 5.82 5.11 7.43
C ILE A 303 5.69 4.05 6.34
N LEU A 304 6.75 3.31 6.03
CA LEU A 304 6.65 2.21 5.07
C LEU A 304 5.66 1.15 5.54
N GLU A 305 5.71 0.77 6.82
CA GLU A 305 4.78 -0.19 7.39
C GLU A 305 3.34 0.33 7.40
N ALA A 306 3.14 1.63 7.70
CA ALA A 306 1.85 2.28 7.63
C ALA A 306 1.28 2.24 6.20
N VAL A 307 2.09 2.59 5.20
CA VAL A 307 1.71 2.55 3.77
C VAL A 307 1.38 1.12 3.32
N MET A 308 2.17 0.13 3.72
CA MET A 308 1.89 -1.28 3.42
C MET A 308 0.61 -1.76 4.10
N ASN A 309 0.32 -1.28 5.32
CA ASN A 309 -0.92 -1.55 6.02
C ASN A 309 -2.13 -0.94 5.29
N VAL A 310 -2.03 0.32 4.86
CA VAL A 310 -3.05 1.00 4.05
C VAL A 310 -3.32 0.24 2.76
N LEU A 311 -2.27 -0.16 2.02
CA LEU A 311 -2.41 -0.97 0.80
C LEU A 311 -3.13 -2.29 1.08
N SER A 312 -2.78 -2.99 2.17
CA SER A 312 -3.40 -4.26 2.54
C SER A 312 -4.85 -4.14 3.03
N ARG A 313 -5.23 -2.98 3.57
CA ARG A 313 -6.60 -2.68 4.05
C ARG A 313 -7.50 -2.17 2.94
N SER A 314 -6.94 -1.72 1.83
CA SER A 314 -7.71 -1.32 0.66
C SER A 314 -8.50 -2.50 0.10
N SER A 315 -9.56 -2.21 -0.65
CA SER A 315 -10.34 -3.23 -1.35
C SER A 315 -9.60 -3.83 -2.57
N LEU A 316 -8.35 -3.41 -2.83
CA LEU A 316 -7.57 -3.82 -3.99
C LEU A 316 -7.03 -5.26 -3.81
N PRO A 317 -7.40 -6.21 -4.67
CA PRO A 317 -6.82 -7.55 -4.64
C PRO A 317 -5.30 -7.51 -4.90
N PHE A 318 -4.54 -8.29 -4.15
CA PHE A 318 -3.07 -8.37 -4.26
C PHE A 318 -2.52 -8.49 -5.69
N PRO A 319 -3.09 -9.31 -6.61
CA PRO A 319 -2.58 -9.38 -7.99
C PRO A 319 -2.60 -8.03 -8.71
N LEU A 320 -3.58 -7.18 -8.40
CA LEU A 320 -3.71 -5.84 -8.98
C LEU A 320 -2.78 -4.81 -8.33
N CYS A 321 -2.16 -5.13 -7.18
CA CYS A 321 -1.11 -4.29 -6.58
C CYS A 321 0.21 -4.31 -7.41
N SER A 322 0.27 -5.08 -8.50
CA SER A 322 1.33 -4.96 -9.51
C SER A 322 1.11 -3.80 -10.50
N ASN A 323 -0.11 -3.26 -10.61
CA ASN A 323 -0.46 -2.25 -11.58
C ASN A 323 -0.56 -0.86 -10.93
N PRO A 324 0.30 0.12 -11.28
CA PRO A 324 0.28 1.44 -10.67
C PRO A 324 -1.05 2.18 -10.91
N ILE A 325 -1.74 1.95 -12.03
CA ILE A 325 -3.07 2.55 -12.31
C ILE A 325 -4.08 2.14 -11.25
N MET A 326 -4.09 0.85 -10.89
CA MET A 326 -5.00 0.32 -9.89
C MET A 326 -4.61 0.74 -8.48
N VAL A 327 -3.30 0.77 -8.20
CA VAL A 327 -2.76 1.21 -6.91
C VAL A 327 -3.11 2.67 -6.64
N VAL A 328 -2.87 3.61 -7.57
CA VAL A 328 -3.18 5.03 -7.32
C VAL A 328 -4.67 5.27 -7.09
N ARG A 329 -5.55 4.53 -7.78
CA ARG A 329 -7.00 4.58 -7.56
C ARG A 329 -7.38 4.10 -6.17
N ALA A 330 -6.83 2.97 -5.74
CA ALA A 330 -7.08 2.44 -4.41
C ALA A 330 -6.53 3.36 -3.31
N MET A 331 -5.37 3.98 -3.53
CA MET A 331 -4.78 4.89 -2.54
C MET A 331 -5.55 6.21 -2.43
N ALA A 332 -6.08 6.76 -3.53
CA ALA A 332 -6.97 7.93 -3.47
C ALA A 332 -8.20 7.65 -2.58
N ASP A 333 -8.82 6.48 -2.75
CA ASP A 333 -9.94 6.01 -1.94
C ASP A 333 -9.59 5.83 -0.46
N MET A 334 -8.40 5.32 -0.20
CA MET A 334 -7.91 5.14 1.17
C MET A 334 -7.54 6.46 1.83
N VAL A 335 -7.14 7.50 1.08
CA VAL A 335 -6.84 8.82 1.65
C VAL A 335 -8.14 9.48 2.13
N GLN A 336 -9.16 9.50 1.28
CA GLN A 336 -10.49 9.95 1.66
C GLN A 336 -11.55 9.10 0.93
N SER A 337 -12.48 8.57 1.72
CA SER A 337 -13.75 8.01 1.28
C SER A 337 -14.86 8.41 2.28
N PRO A 338 -16.09 8.67 1.81
CA PRO A 338 -17.22 9.02 2.66
C PRO A 338 -17.67 7.87 3.60
N GLU A 339 -17.23 6.63 3.33
CA GLU A 339 -17.70 5.42 4.02
C GLU A 339 -16.93 5.08 5.32
N GLY A 340 -16.10 6.01 5.84
CA GLY A 340 -15.55 5.93 7.21
C GLY A 340 -14.33 5.02 7.44
N TYR A 341 -13.74 4.41 6.40
CA TYR A 341 -12.54 3.55 6.50
C TYR A 341 -11.23 4.21 6.02
N SER A 342 -11.32 5.40 5.45
CA SER A 342 -10.19 6.16 4.90
C SER A 342 -9.28 6.73 5.99
N ILE A 343 -8.15 7.33 5.61
CA ILE A 343 -7.15 7.87 6.54
C ILE A 343 -7.65 9.16 7.17
N LEU A 344 -8.22 10.06 6.36
CA LEU A 344 -8.65 11.39 6.79
C LEU A 344 -10.16 11.56 6.70
N GLU A 345 -10.71 12.27 7.67
CA GLU A 345 -12.07 12.80 7.63
C GLU A 345 -12.04 14.21 7.02
N GLY A 346 -12.89 14.48 6.03
CA GLY A 346 -13.03 15.82 5.44
C GLY A 346 -14.09 16.63 6.17
N ASP A 347 -13.77 17.88 6.51
CA ASP A 347 -14.74 18.81 7.11
C ASP A 347 -14.44 20.27 6.72
N TRP A 348 -15.46 20.98 6.27
CA TRP A 348 -15.42 22.37 5.82
C TRP A 348 -16.27 23.32 6.68
N ALA A 349 -16.86 22.84 7.78
CA ALA A 349 -17.76 23.60 8.67
C ALA A 349 -17.05 24.56 9.65
N ALA A 350 -15.71 24.55 9.67
CA ALA A 350 -14.83 25.51 10.36
C ALA A 350 -14.80 25.50 11.90
N ASP A 351 -15.54 24.61 12.59
CA ASP A 351 -15.55 24.56 14.07
C ASP A 351 -14.58 23.53 14.68
N TYR A 352 -14.09 22.54 13.92
CA TYR A 352 -12.97 21.59 14.18
C TYR A 352 -12.79 21.05 15.62
N PHE A 353 -13.80 21.13 16.47
CA PHE A 353 -13.66 20.99 17.94
C PHE A 353 -13.19 19.60 18.39
N THR A 354 -13.45 18.58 17.59
CA THR A 354 -13.15 17.17 17.86
C THR A 354 -11.84 16.71 17.23
N GLY A 355 -11.15 17.57 16.48
CA GLY A 355 -10.01 17.20 15.65
C GLY A 355 -8.90 18.26 15.59
N THR A 356 -7.99 18.06 14.64
CA THR A 356 -6.93 19.02 14.30
C THR A 356 -7.39 19.88 13.13
N ALA A 357 -7.24 21.20 13.24
CA ALA A 357 -7.60 22.07 12.13
C ALA A 357 -6.71 21.77 10.90
N PRO A 358 -7.25 21.70 9.67
CA PRO A 358 -6.47 21.36 8.47
C PRO A 358 -5.24 22.24 8.23
N THR A 359 -5.25 23.47 8.75
CA THR A 359 -4.13 24.44 8.64
C THR A 359 -2.99 24.19 9.61
N GLU A 360 -3.17 23.36 10.64
CA GLU A 360 -2.15 23.04 11.64
C GLU A 360 -1.25 21.87 11.21
N PHE A 361 -1.68 21.06 10.23
CA PHE A 361 -0.84 20.01 9.70
C PHE A 361 0.34 20.60 8.92
N THR A 362 1.53 20.10 9.24
CA THR A 362 2.80 20.46 8.61
C THR A 362 3.43 19.31 7.82
N GLY A 363 2.81 18.12 7.85
CA GLY A 363 3.35 16.93 7.21
C GLY A 363 2.45 15.70 7.36
N SER A 364 2.81 14.64 6.64
CA SER A 364 2.01 13.42 6.54
C SER A 364 2.37 12.36 7.59
N SER A 365 3.59 12.39 8.12
CA SER A 365 4.15 11.30 8.93
C SER A 365 3.30 11.01 10.18
N ARG A 366 2.97 12.06 10.94
CA ARG A 366 2.14 11.94 12.14
C ARG A 366 0.72 11.45 11.84
N ILE A 367 0.14 11.87 10.71
CA ILE A 367 -1.20 11.43 10.27
C ILE A 367 -1.17 9.91 10.05
N LEU A 368 -0.23 9.41 9.26
CA LEU A 368 -0.12 7.99 8.92
C LEU A 368 0.22 7.14 10.16
N GLN A 369 1.18 7.57 10.99
CA GLN A 369 1.53 6.88 12.23
C GLN A 369 0.33 6.77 13.18
N GLN A 370 -0.44 7.86 13.36
CA GLN A 370 -1.62 7.85 14.22
C GLN A 370 -2.74 6.98 13.64
N TYR A 371 -2.98 7.04 12.33
CA TYR A 371 -3.96 6.19 11.65
C TYR A 371 -3.61 4.71 11.82
N THR A 372 -2.35 4.32 11.58
CA THR A 372 -1.91 2.93 11.73
C THR A 372 -1.96 2.47 13.18
N LYS A 373 -1.60 3.33 14.14
CA LYS A 373 -1.64 2.99 15.57
C LYS A 373 -3.06 2.80 16.11
N THR A 374 -4.01 3.62 15.66
CA THR A 374 -5.37 3.65 16.21
C THR A 374 -6.39 2.87 15.39
N GLY A 375 -6.11 2.68 14.09
CA GLY A 375 -7.05 2.14 13.11
C GLY A 375 -8.23 3.06 12.79
N ARG A 376 -8.23 4.30 13.31
CA ARG A 376 -9.33 5.27 13.19
C ARG A 376 -8.95 6.40 12.24
N GLN A 377 -9.97 6.99 11.59
CA GLN A 377 -9.81 8.18 10.75
C GLN A 377 -9.22 9.34 11.56
N ILE A 378 -8.45 10.19 10.88
CA ILE A 378 -7.81 11.38 11.45
C ILE A 378 -8.60 12.61 10.98
N SER A 379 -9.16 13.33 11.95
CA SER A 379 -9.92 14.56 11.73
C SER A 379 -8.98 15.77 11.88
N TYR A 380 -8.90 16.75 10.96
CA TYR A 380 -9.62 16.91 9.69
C TYR A 380 -8.69 17.23 8.52
N GLY A 381 -9.04 16.80 7.31
CA GLY A 381 -8.30 17.09 6.09
C GLY A 381 -9.05 18.00 5.13
N HIS A 382 -8.32 18.86 4.42
CA HIS A 382 -8.75 19.57 3.20
C HIS A 382 -7.92 19.10 2.00
N CYS A 383 -8.23 19.57 0.79
CA CYS A 383 -7.57 19.16 -0.46
C CYS A 383 -6.04 19.13 -0.39
N TRP A 384 -5.38 20.15 0.20
CA TRP A 384 -3.91 20.15 0.34
C TRP A 384 -3.39 19.11 1.34
N VAL A 385 -4.15 18.78 2.38
CA VAL A 385 -3.80 17.73 3.35
C VAL A 385 -3.94 16.37 2.69
N PHE A 386 -5.03 16.14 1.95
CA PHE A 386 -5.24 14.93 1.15
C PHE A 386 -4.11 14.74 0.14
N ALA A 387 -3.78 15.77 -0.63
CA ALA A 387 -2.69 15.73 -1.60
C ALA A 387 -1.31 15.50 -0.95
N GLY A 388 -1.08 16.07 0.24
CA GLY A 388 0.13 15.84 1.04
C GLY A 388 0.30 14.38 1.45
N VAL A 389 -0.75 13.79 2.04
CA VAL A 389 -0.75 12.37 2.45
C VAL A 389 -0.66 11.43 1.25
N MET A 390 -1.42 11.72 0.18
CA MET A 390 -1.37 10.94 -1.06
C MET A 390 0.03 10.96 -1.69
N THR A 391 0.71 12.11 -1.70
CA THR A 391 2.11 12.20 -2.19
C THR A 391 3.05 11.34 -1.36
N THR A 392 2.94 11.40 -0.03
CA THR A 392 3.75 10.54 0.86
C THR A 392 3.54 9.06 0.55
N ILE A 393 2.29 8.61 0.42
CA ILE A 393 1.96 7.20 0.12
C ILE A 393 2.57 6.79 -1.22
N LEU A 394 2.35 7.57 -2.28
CA LEU A 394 2.80 7.21 -3.62
C LEU A 394 4.33 7.27 -3.76
N ARG A 395 5.00 8.27 -3.18
CA ARG A 395 6.47 8.35 -3.14
C ARG A 395 7.06 7.19 -2.34
N CYS A 396 6.46 6.84 -1.20
CA CYS A 396 6.84 5.68 -0.39
C CYS A 396 6.76 4.37 -1.18
N LEU A 397 5.71 4.19 -1.98
CA LEU A 397 5.55 3.03 -2.87
C LEU A 397 6.49 3.05 -4.09
N GLY A 398 7.16 4.16 -4.37
CA GLY A 398 8.07 4.33 -5.51
C GLY A 398 7.41 4.83 -6.79
N ILE A 399 6.21 5.40 -6.72
CA ILE A 399 5.53 6.04 -7.86
C ILE A 399 5.90 7.53 -7.88
N PRO A 400 6.59 8.03 -8.93
CA PRO A 400 6.95 9.44 -9.00
C PRO A 400 5.70 10.32 -8.97
N THR A 401 5.63 11.23 -8.00
CA THR A 401 4.41 11.99 -7.70
C THR A 401 4.75 13.44 -7.34
N ARG A 402 3.94 14.38 -7.84
CA ARG A 402 3.99 15.80 -7.49
C ARG A 402 2.62 16.34 -7.11
N ILE A 403 2.61 17.45 -6.37
CA ILE A 403 1.40 18.18 -6.00
C ILE A 403 1.20 19.34 -6.98
N VAL A 404 -0.04 19.54 -7.41
CA VAL A 404 -0.45 20.64 -8.30
C VAL A 404 -1.53 21.45 -7.62
N THR A 405 -1.41 22.78 -7.71
CA THR A 405 -2.44 23.71 -7.27
C THR A 405 -3.08 24.35 -8.49
N CYS A 406 -4.39 24.25 -8.61
CA CYS A 406 -5.20 24.97 -9.59
C CYS A 406 -5.92 26.13 -8.91
N TYR A 407 -5.74 27.35 -9.42
CA TYR A 407 -6.45 28.52 -8.91
C TYR A 407 -7.78 28.72 -9.61
N GLN A 408 -8.76 29.25 -8.88
CA GLN A 408 -10.14 29.44 -9.35
C GLN A 408 -10.83 28.13 -9.79
N ALA A 409 -10.43 26.95 -9.30
CA ALA A 409 -10.93 25.65 -9.75
C ALA A 409 -12.47 25.53 -9.70
N ALA A 410 -13.07 25.01 -10.78
CA ALA A 410 -14.50 24.75 -10.87
C ALA A 410 -14.79 23.33 -10.37
N HIS A 411 -14.70 23.15 -9.06
CA HIS A 411 -14.90 21.85 -8.40
C HIS A 411 -16.39 21.70 -8.01
N ASP A 412 -16.90 20.47 -8.03
CA ASP A 412 -18.32 20.13 -7.78
C ASP A 412 -19.31 20.72 -8.80
N SER A 413 -18.89 21.01 -10.03
CA SER A 413 -19.82 21.34 -11.12
C SER A 413 -20.31 20.08 -11.82
N ASP A 414 -21.60 20.05 -12.17
CA ASP A 414 -22.36 18.89 -12.65
C ASP A 414 -21.88 18.34 -14.03
N LYS A 415 -20.64 17.85 -14.17
CA LYS A 415 -19.99 17.36 -15.43
C LYS A 415 -20.03 18.32 -16.63
N PHE A 416 -20.64 19.48 -16.53
CA PHE A 416 -20.70 20.46 -17.59
C PHE A 416 -19.40 21.26 -17.62
N VAL A 417 -19.01 21.72 -18.81
CA VAL A 417 -17.86 22.62 -19.01
C VAL A 417 -18.29 24.07 -18.71
N ALA A 418 -19.31 24.26 -17.89
CA ALA A 418 -19.86 25.56 -17.53
C ALA A 418 -20.25 25.52 -16.05
N VAL A 419 -20.02 26.65 -15.38
CA VAL A 419 -20.43 26.94 -14.02
C VAL A 419 -21.46 28.05 -14.09
N ASP A 420 -22.66 27.78 -13.60
CA ASP A 420 -23.76 28.73 -13.62
C ASP A 420 -23.74 29.60 -12.36
N ILE A 421 -23.65 30.91 -12.57
CA ILE A 421 -23.54 31.94 -11.53
C ILE A 421 -24.79 32.79 -11.59
N HIS A 422 -25.68 32.62 -10.62
CA HIS A 422 -26.95 33.31 -10.55
C HIS A 422 -26.78 34.63 -9.79
N VAL A 423 -27.17 35.74 -10.42
CA VAL A 423 -27.07 37.09 -9.87
C VAL A 423 -28.47 37.68 -9.78
N GLU A 424 -28.84 38.09 -8.57
CA GLU A 424 -30.10 38.79 -8.31
C GLU A 424 -30.09 40.17 -8.99
N ARG A 425 -31.28 40.74 -9.21
CA ARG A 425 -31.45 42.09 -9.79
C ARG A 425 -30.64 43.19 -9.07
N ASN A 426 -30.40 43.03 -7.76
CA ASN A 426 -29.64 43.97 -6.95
C ASN A 426 -28.10 43.85 -7.14
N GLY A 427 -27.64 42.97 -8.04
CA GLY A 427 -26.23 42.71 -8.32
C GLY A 427 -25.54 41.76 -7.33
N LYS A 428 -26.27 41.20 -6.36
CA LYS A 428 -25.74 40.22 -5.41
C LYS A 428 -25.83 38.81 -5.99
N LEU A 429 -24.87 37.98 -5.61
CA LEU A 429 -24.89 36.56 -5.92
C LEU A 429 -26.06 35.89 -5.21
N ASN A 430 -26.92 35.20 -5.96
CA ASN A 430 -27.92 34.30 -5.42
C ASN A 430 -27.22 33.03 -4.94
N LYS A 431 -26.90 32.97 -3.65
CA LYS A 431 -26.18 31.85 -3.02
C LYS A 431 -27.00 30.57 -2.94
N GLU A 432 -28.33 30.67 -2.92
CA GLU A 432 -29.22 29.51 -2.86
C GLU A 432 -29.44 28.89 -4.26
N GLY A 433 -29.46 29.74 -5.31
CA GLY A 433 -29.56 29.30 -6.70
C GLY A 433 -28.23 28.87 -7.32
N THR A 434 -27.09 29.43 -6.88
CA THR A 434 -25.75 29.06 -7.37
C THR A 434 -25.26 27.81 -6.65
N GLN A 435 -25.56 26.63 -7.20
CA GLN A 435 -25.14 25.34 -6.64
C GLN A 435 -23.65 25.04 -6.92
N ASP A 436 -23.15 25.43 -8.09
CA ASP A 436 -21.76 25.27 -8.49
C ASP A 436 -20.79 26.15 -7.68
N LYS A 437 -19.67 25.59 -7.21
CA LYS A 437 -18.67 26.31 -6.42
C LYS A 437 -17.39 26.56 -7.20
N ILE A 438 -16.97 27.82 -7.27
CA ILE A 438 -15.63 28.19 -7.72
C ILE A 438 -14.72 28.30 -6.50
N TRP A 439 -13.80 27.35 -6.37
CA TRP A 439 -12.84 27.31 -5.28
C TRP A 439 -11.71 28.31 -5.55
N ALA A 440 -11.28 29.06 -4.52
CA ALA A 440 -10.16 29.98 -4.64
C ALA A 440 -8.90 29.28 -5.16
N PHE A 441 -8.66 28.07 -4.64
CA PHE A 441 -7.70 27.11 -5.14
C PHE A 441 -8.17 25.70 -4.82
N HIS A 442 -7.71 24.74 -5.62
CA HIS A 442 -7.86 23.30 -5.38
C HIS A 442 -6.50 22.62 -5.58
N VAL A 443 -6.28 21.51 -4.88
CA VAL A 443 -4.98 20.82 -4.87
C VAL A 443 -5.20 19.33 -5.10
N TRP A 444 -4.48 18.78 -6.08
CA TRP A 444 -4.47 17.35 -6.40
C TRP A 444 -3.05 16.83 -6.65
N ASN A 445 -2.94 15.56 -7.00
CA ASN A 445 -1.68 14.90 -7.32
C ASN A 445 -1.55 14.63 -8.81
N GLU A 446 -0.33 14.74 -9.33
CA GLU A 446 0.03 14.14 -10.61
C GLU A 446 1.04 13.02 -10.36
N CYS A 447 0.78 11.84 -10.92
CA CYS A 447 1.64 10.67 -10.81
C CYS A 447 2.13 10.21 -12.19
N TRP A 448 3.41 9.85 -12.28
CA TRP A 448 4.04 9.45 -13.54
C TRP A 448 3.89 7.95 -13.78
N MET A 449 3.26 7.57 -14.88
CA MET A 449 3.16 6.16 -15.29
C MET A 449 2.84 5.99 -16.79
N LYS A 450 3.15 4.80 -17.31
CA LYS A 450 2.65 4.31 -18.60
C LYS A 450 1.16 3.97 -18.49
N ARG A 451 0.44 4.19 -19.60
CA ARG A 451 -0.98 3.86 -19.76
C ARG A 451 -1.17 2.82 -20.87
N PRO A 452 -0.83 1.54 -20.64
CA PRO A 452 -0.97 0.49 -21.65
C PRO A 452 -2.44 0.18 -22.01
N ASP A 453 -3.38 0.63 -21.16
CA ASP A 453 -4.82 0.62 -21.40
C ASP A 453 -5.27 1.70 -22.40
N LEU A 454 -4.39 2.63 -22.77
CA LEU A 454 -4.63 3.74 -23.70
C LEU A 454 -3.55 3.78 -24.81
N PRO A 455 -3.73 4.63 -25.84
CA PRO A 455 -2.63 4.96 -26.76
C PRO A 455 -1.40 5.47 -26.00
N SER A 456 -0.21 5.03 -26.44
CA SER A 456 1.07 5.28 -25.75
C SER A 456 1.38 6.76 -25.52
N SER A 457 0.84 7.65 -26.36
CA SER A 457 0.95 9.11 -26.24
C SER A 457 0.39 9.68 -24.93
N TYR A 458 -0.51 8.95 -24.25
CA TYR A 458 -1.13 9.36 -22.98
C TYR A 458 -0.37 8.86 -21.74
N SER A 459 0.77 8.19 -21.93
CA SER A 459 1.71 7.93 -20.84
C SER A 459 2.36 9.23 -20.34
N GLY A 460 2.84 9.22 -19.10
CA GLY A 460 3.45 10.37 -18.43
C GLY A 460 2.65 10.78 -17.21
N TRP A 461 2.50 12.09 -16.97
CA TRP A 461 1.74 12.62 -15.83
C TRP A 461 0.24 12.34 -15.94
N GLN A 462 -0.32 11.77 -14.87
CA GLN A 462 -1.73 11.48 -14.71
C GLN A 462 -2.27 12.22 -13.49
N VAL A 463 -3.37 12.96 -13.64
CA VAL A 463 -4.07 13.62 -12.54
C VAL A 463 -4.81 12.56 -11.71
N VAL A 464 -4.59 12.58 -10.41
CA VAL A 464 -5.32 11.81 -9.41
C VAL A 464 -5.71 12.75 -8.28
N ASP A 465 -6.99 12.76 -7.93
CA ASP A 465 -7.51 13.57 -6.84
C ASP A 465 -8.23 12.69 -5.82
N ALA A 466 -7.74 12.77 -4.58
CA ALA A 466 -8.28 12.07 -3.42
C ALA A 466 -9.35 12.90 -2.70
N THR A 467 -9.54 14.16 -3.07
CA THR A 467 -10.61 15.00 -2.54
C THR A 467 -11.94 14.48 -3.08
N PRO A 468 -12.93 14.21 -2.21
CA PRO A 468 -14.23 13.74 -2.67
C PRO A 468 -14.91 14.75 -3.57
N GLN A 469 -15.35 14.30 -4.75
CA GLN A 469 -16.22 15.05 -5.65
C GLN A 469 -17.62 14.45 -5.68
N GLU A 470 -18.61 15.30 -5.93
CA GLU A 470 -19.98 14.84 -6.19
C GLU A 470 -20.02 13.99 -7.46
N LYS A 471 -20.31 12.69 -7.29
CA LYS A 471 -20.60 11.78 -8.41
C LYS A 471 -21.89 11.02 -8.14
N GLY A 472 -22.78 11.00 -9.13
CA GLY A 472 -24.05 10.28 -9.06
C GLY A 472 -23.92 8.75 -8.91
N ASP A 473 -22.71 8.17 -9.00
CA ASP A 473 -22.43 6.75 -8.82
C ASP A 473 -21.85 6.39 -7.44
N GLY A 474 -21.68 7.38 -6.54
CA GLY A 474 -21.16 7.19 -5.18
C GLY A 474 -19.63 7.04 -5.09
N ILE A 475 -18.90 7.00 -6.22
CA ILE A 475 -17.42 6.94 -6.21
C ILE A 475 -16.86 8.35 -6.29
N THR A 476 -16.34 8.87 -5.18
CA THR A 476 -15.96 10.29 -5.10
C THR A 476 -14.54 10.60 -5.58
N ARG A 477 -13.67 9.60 -5.75
CA ARG A 477 -12.26 9.77 -6.21
C ARG A 477 -12.14 10.05 -7.72
N VAL A 478 -11.12 10.79 -8.15
CA VAL A 478 -10.87 11.13 -9.57
C VAL A 478 -9.52 10.60 -10.08
N GLY A 479 -9.51 10.10 -11.32
CA GLY A 479 -8.29 9.75 -12.06
C GLY A 479 -7.89 8.27 -11.95
N PRO A 480 -6.79 7.83 -12.60
CA PRO A 480 -5.78 8.65 -13.25
C PRO A 480 -6.22 9.17 -14.63
N ALA A 481 -6.34 10.50 -14.75
CA ALA A 481 -6.65 11.19 -16.01
C ALA A 481 -5.35 11.67 -16.67
N PRO A 482 -5.05 11.32 -17.94
CA PRO A 482 -3.82 11.79 -18.57
C PRO A 482 -3.82 13.32 -18.72
N VAL A 483 -2.79 14.02 -18.21
CA VAL A 483 -2.64 15.47 -18.35
C VAL A 483 -2.69 15.89 -19.82
N ARG A 484 -2.12 15.05 -20.70
CA ARG A 484 -2.19 15.26 -22.15
C ARG A 484 -3.62 15.20 -22.70
N ALA A 485 -4.43 14.24 -22.26
CA ALA A 485 -5.83 14.12 -22.69
C ALA A 485 -6.66 15.32 -22.23
N ILE A 486 -6.41 15.83 -21.02
CA ILE A 486 -7.01 17.05 -20.48
C ILE A 486 -6.65 18.25 -21.38
N LYS A 487 -5.36 18.42 -21.71
CA LYS A 487 -4.89 19.49 -22.61
C LYS A 487 -5.50 19.41 -24.01
N GLU A 488 -5.73 18.20 -24.52
CA GLU A 488 -6.32 17.96 -25.84
C GLU A 488 -7.87 18.01 -25.82
N GLY A 489 -8.51 18.22 -24.66
CA GLY A 489 -9.97 18.32 -24.53
C GLY A 489 -10.69 16.99 -24.75
N ARG A 490 -10.05 15.86 -24.44
CA ARG A 490 -10.55 14.51 -24.76
C ARG A 490 -11.50 13.96 -23.69
N LEU A 491 -12.80 14.09 -23.93
CA LEU A 491 -13.86 13.62 -23.02
C LEU A 491 -14.07 12.09 -23.04
N ASP A 492 -13.55 11.41 -24.06
CA ASP A 492 -13.71 9.97 -24.28
C ASP A 492 -12.63 9.11 -23.59
N ILE A 493 -11.63 9.76 -22.97
CA ILE A 493 -10.49 9.07 -22.38
C ILE A 493 -10.74 8.79 -20.90
N ALA A 494 -10.67 7.53 -20.51
CA ALA A 494 -10.66 7.14 -19.10
C ALA A 494 -9.32 7.48 -18.42
N TYR A 495 -9.28 7.78 -17.13
CA TYR A 495 -10.38 7.82 -16.17
C TYR A 495 -10.71 9.28 -15.83
N ASP A 496 -12.00 9.59 -15.68
CA ASP A 496 -12.48 10.88 -15.14
C ASP A 496 -11.92 12.14 -15.85
N THR A 497 -11.46 12.03 -17.10
CA THR A 497 -10.84 13.14 -17.84
C THR A 497 -11.79 14.34 -17.98
N THR A 498 -13.08 14.07 -18.20
CA THR A 498 -14.12 15.10 -18.26
C THR A 498 -14.21 15.91 -16.97
N ASN A 499 -14.20 15.25 -15.80
CA ASN A 499 -14.24 15.93 -14.50
C ASN A 499 -13.07 16.91 -14.37
N VAL A 500 -11.86 16.45 -14.68
CA VAL A 500 -10.67 17.31 -14.57
C VAL A 500 -10.68 18.44 -15.61
N ILE A 501 -11.18 18.19 -16.82
CA ILE A 501 -11.37 19.24 -17.83
C ILE A 501 -12.33 20.32 -17.31
N SER A 502 -13.45 19.94 -16.71
CA SER A 502 -14.39 20.89 -16.12
C SER A 502 -13.72 21.76 -15.06
N GLU A 503 -12.92 21.18 -14.16
CA GLU A 503 -12.23 21.95 -13.11
C GLU A 503 -11.30 23.04 -13.64
N VAL A 504 -10.57 22.75 -14.72
CA VAL A 504 -9.56 23.64 -15.27
C VAL A 504 -10.09 24.58 -16.35
N ASN A 505 -11.09 24.16 -17.13
CA ASN A 505 -11.55 24.86 -18.34
C ASN A 505 -13.05 25.25 -18.33
N ALA A 506 -13.77 25.12 -17.22
CA ALA A 506 -15.17 25.55 -17.19
C ALA A 506 -15.35 27.04 -17.54
N TYR A 507 -16.37 27.33 -18.35
CA TYR A 507 -16.88 28.66 -18.59
C TYR A 507 -17.65 29.15 -17.36
N LYS A 508 -17.59 30.46 -17.08
CA LYS A 508 -18.47 31.09 -16.08
C LYS A 508 -19.65 31.70 -16.83
N CYS A 509 -20.84 31.19 -16.59
CA CYS A 509 -22.09 31.66 -17.18
C CYS A 509 -22.83 32.51 -16.15
N TYR A 510 -22.99 33.80 -16.41
CA TYR A 510 -23.70 34.71 -15.50
C TYR A 510 -25.15 34.84 -15.93
N TRP A 511 -26.05 34.40 -15.07
CA TRP A 511 -27.49 34.50 -15.25
C TRP A 511 -28.00 35.67 -14.41
N LEU A 512 -28.70 36.60 -15.05
CA LEU A 512 -29.28 37.78 -14.39
C LEU A 512 -30.80 37.71 -14.47
N GLU A 513 -31.45 37.91 -13.33
CA GLU A 513 -32.90 38.02 -13.25
C GLU A 513 -33.39 39.36 -13.83
N ASP A 514 -34.30 39.29 -14.81
CA ASP A 514 -34.88 40.47 -15.46
C ASP A 514 -36.08 41.06 -14.68
N GLU A 515 -36.72 42.09 -15.24
CA GLU A 515 -37.85 42.78 -14.57
C GLU A 515 -39.08 41.88 -14.33
N ALA A 516 -39.26 40.83 -15.14
CA ALA A 516 -40.36 39.89 -15.02
C ALA A 516 -40.06 38.71 -14.08
N GLY A 517 -38.83 38.62 -13.56
CA GLY A 517 -38.37 37.49 -12.74
C GLY A 517 -37.84 36.31 -13.57
N GLU A 518 -37.58 36.51 -14.86
CA GLU A 518 -36.97 35.49 -15.71
C GLU A 518 -35.45 35.62 -15.71
N GLU A 519 -34.73 34.50 -15.61
CA GLU A 519 -33.27 34.50 -15.72
C GLU A 519 -32.83 34.51 -17.19
N LYS A 520 -31.93 35.42 -17.53
CA LYS A 520 -31.30 35.50 -18.86
C LYS A 520 -29.79 35.39 -18.75
N LEU A 521 -29.20 34.63 -19.67
CA LEU A 521 -27.74 34.57 -19.80
C LEU A 521 -27.23 35.94 -20.21
N TYR A 522 -26.57 36.61 -19.28
CA TYR A 522 -26.09 37.97 -19.45
C TYR A 522 -24.67 37.99 -20.03
N TRP A 523 -23.82 37.07 -19.56
CA TRP A 523 -22.40 37.05 -19.91
C TRP A 523 -21.81 35.65 -19.81
N THR A 524 -20.91 35.31 -20.73
CA THR A 524 -20.06 34.11 -20.64
C THR A 524 -18.60 34.53 -20.61
N LEU A 525 -17.86 34.03 -19.62
CA LEU A 525 -16.43 34.30 -19.50
C LEU A 525 -15.66 32.99 -19.59
N HIS A 526 -14.78 32.88 -20.57
CA HIS A 526 -13.79 31.81 -20.59
C HIS A 526 -12.76 32.07 -19.49
N LYS A 527 -12.55 31.08 -18.63
CA LYS A 527 -11.51 31.11 -17.61
C LYS A 527 -10.13 31.03 -18.29
N TYR A 528 -9.29 32.03 -18.08
CA TYR A 528 -7.85 31.99 -18.32
C TYR A 528 -7.13 32.49 -17.08
#